data_AF-A0A8S1AZB4-F1
#
_entry.id   AF-A0A8S1AZB4-F1
#
_cell.length_a   1.000
_cell.length_b   1.000
_cell.length_c   1.000
_cell.angle_alpha   90.00
_cell.angle_beta   90.00
_cell.angle_gamma   90.00
#
_symmetry.space_group_name_H-M   'P 1'
#
loop_
_entity.id
_entity.type
_entity.pdbx_description
1 polymer ?
#
loop_
_entity_poly.entity_id
_entity_poly.type
_entity_poly.pdbx_seq_one_letter_code
_entity_poly.pdbx_strand_id
1 'polypeptide(L)'
;MLEIFFIFITAGCASKLNWKGSLRTYTGIDENTEKYPYVVALKTLHAGLHNICTGTLLTPQWVLSAAHCLEKVITHIQYGNMSVPLNRTDLKSEVLQMIQHPRYNGLMSNDIGLLLVNPITMTKYAKLSGVEYQTLSGLSAEYAGFGMIYFPTRKTYSKKKYIQLSENQPLVVGKAILRTCKEPFSANLMCLSSKCFEKQINLPGDSGGPLILDNKIVGIALAVAIELHVQAFTPTSSYITWIRSIILPAHNEDKNSTVEVISQ
;
A
#
# COMPACT_ATOMS: atom_id res chain seq x y z
N MET A 1 3.67 -39.30 -46.63
CA MET A 1 3.97 -38.06 -45.89
C MET A 1 2.66 -37.46 -45.45
N LEU A 2 2.32 -37.56 -44.17
CA LEU A 2 1.10 -37.04 -43.57
C LEU A 2 1.52 -35.81 -42.77
N GLU A 3 1.18 -34.60 -43.21
CA GLU A 3 1.45 -33.40 -42.43
C GLU A 3 0.31 -33.15 -41.44
N ILE A 4 0.64 -33.21 -40.15
CA ILE A 4 -0.25 -32.91 -39.04
C ILE A 4 -0.16 -31.41 -38.77
N PHE A 5 -1.20 -30.66 -39.13
CA PHE A 5 -1.35 -29.27 -38.70
C PHE A 5 -1.80 -29.23 -37.23
N PHE A 6 -0.92 -28.80 -36.32
CA PHE A 6 -1.29 -28.44 -34.96
C PHE A 6 -2.05 -27.11 -34.98
N ILE A 7 -3.37 -27.16 -34.79
CA ILE A 7 -4.19 -25.98 -34.51
C ILE A 7 -3.93 -25.59 -33.05
N PHE A 8 -3.12 -24.56 -32.84
CA PHE A 8 -3.03 -23.89 -31.55
C PHE A 8 -4.33 -23.10 -31.32
N ILE A 9 -5.23 -23.64 -30.53
CA ILE A 9 -6.36 -22.87 -29.98
C ILE A 9 -5.77 -21.93 -28.94
N THR A 10 -5.40 -20.71 -29.34
CA THR A 10 -5.23 -19.63 -28.38
C THR A 10 -6.61 -19.34 -27.80
N ALA A 11 -6.88 -19.83 -26.58
CA ALA A 11 -8.04 -19.43 -25.82
C ALA A 11 -7.89 -17.93 -25.49
N GLY A 12 -8.29 -17.08 -26.44
CA GLY A 12 -8.42 -15.65 -26.25
C GLY A 12 -9.49 -15.44 -25.19
N CYS A 13 -9.09 -14.88 -24.06
CA CYS A 13 -10.00 -14.55 -22.96
C CYS A 13 -10.90 -13.39 -23.40
N ALA A 14 -11.95 -13.71 -24.15
CA ALA A 14 -12.95 -12.76 -24.60
C ALA A 14 -14.22 -12.93 -23.76
N SER A 15 -14.26 -12.29 -22.60
CA SER A 15 -15.51 -12.06 -21.87
C SER A 15 -15.76 -10.56 -21.77
N LYS A 16 -16.74 -10.07 -22.54
CA LYS A 16 -17.33 -8.74 -22.32
C LYS A 16 -18.02 -8.74 -20.96
N LEU A 17 -17.39 -8.21 -19.93
CA LEU A 17 -18.07 -7.94 -18.66
C LEU A 17 -18.81 -6.60 -18.73
N ASN A 18 -20.15 -6.67 -18.64
CA ASN A 18 -20.98 -5.52 -18.28
C ASN A 18 -20.89 -5.31 -16.77
N TRP A 19 -19.96 -4.47 -16.32
CA TRP A 19 -19.83 -4.07 -14.91
C TRP A 19 -20.72 -2.86 -14.59
N LYS A 20 -21.46 -2.94 -13.48
CA LYS A 20 -22.37 -1.90 -12.97
C LYS A 20 -21.86 -1.24 -11.67
N GLY A 21 -20.53 -1.14 -11.49
CA GLY A 21 -19.89 -0.51 -10.34
C GLY A 21 -18.95 0.64 -10.74
N SER A 22 -18.89 1.70 -9.93
CA SER A 22 -17.98 2.84 -10.12
C SER A 22 -16.52 2.42 -9.88
N LEU A 23 -15.73 2.30 -10.94
CA LEU A 23 -14.31 1.91 -10.91
C LEU A 23 -13.45 3.00 -10.20
N ARG A 24 -12.62 2.61 -9.22
CA ARG A 24 -11.77 3.50 -8.40
C ARG A 24 -10.41 2.84 -8.17
N THR A 25 -9.29 3.58 -8.30
CA THR A 25 -7.95 3.09 -8.74
C THR A 25 -8.05 2.19 -9.96
N TYR A 26 -8.27 2.80 -11.14
CA TYR A 26 -8.58 2.15 -12.43
C TYR A 26 -8.88 0.64 -12.27
N THR A 27 -10.10 0.33 -11.84
CA THR A 27 -10.70 -1.01 -11.56
C THR A 27 -10.67 -1.60 -10.14
N GLY A 28 -10.14 -0.93 -9.11
CA GLY A 28 -10.35 -1.31 -7.70
C GLY A 28 -11.79 -1.10 -7.18
N ILE A 29 -12.10 -1.72 -6.02
CA ILE A 29 -13.44 -1.71 -5.38
C ILE A 29 -13.35 -1.00 -4.02
N ASP A 30 -14.35 -0.17 -3.70
CA ASP A 30 -14.50 0.44 -2.37
C ASP A 30 -14.55 -0.66 -1.30
N GLU A 31 -13.65 -0.58 -0.32
CA GLU A 31 -13.54 -1.55 0.77
C GLU A 31 -14.35 -1.08 1.97
N ASN A 32 -15.64 -1.45 1.99
CA ASN A 32 -16.57 -1.09 3.06
C ASN A 32 -16.73 -2.19 4.13
N THR A 33 -15.96 -3.29 4.06
CA THR A 33 -16.20 -4.48 4.89
C THR A 33 -15.34 -4.58 6.15
N GLU A 34 -14.62 -3.50 6.51
CA GLU A 34 -13.65 -3.48 7.63
C GLU A 34 -12.57 -4.58 7.55
N LYS A 35 -12.36 -5.19 6.37
CA LYS A 35 -11.39 -6.28 6.14
C LYS A 35 -9.97 -5.89 6.53
N TYR A 36 -9.64 -4.61 6.34
CA TYR A 36 -8.30 -4.04 6.56
C TYR A 36 -8.36 -2.83 7.51
N PRO A 37 -8.79 -3.04 8.78
CA PRO A 37 -9.04 -1.94 9.71
C PRO A 37 -7.74 -1.24 10.14
N TYR A 38 -6.60 -1.90 9.94
CA TYR A 38 -5.26 -1.42 10.21
C TYR A 38 -4.70 -0.49 9.13
N VAL A 39 -5.41 -0.26 8.01
CA VAL A 39 -4.94 0.65 6.97
C VAL A 39 -5.36 2.07 7.34
N VAL A 40 -4.38 2.97 7.41
CA VAL A 40 -4.54 4.33 7.94
C VAL A 40 -4.09 5.36 6.93
N ALA A 41 -4.70 6.55 6.94
CA ALA A 41 -4.29 7.65 6.09
C ALA A 41 -3.35 8.59 6.84
N LEU A 42 -2.24 8.93 6.19
CA LEU A 42 -1.27 9.90 6.66
C LEU A 42 -1.52 11.21 5.92
N LYS A 43 -2.20 12.18 6.55
CA LYS A 43 -2.44 13.49 5.92
C LYS A 43 -1.32 14.44 6.30
N THR A 44 -0.65 14.93 5.28
CA THR A 44 0.43 15.90 5.38
C THR A 44 -0.15 17.31 5.36
N LEU A 45 0.53 18.25 6.01
CA LEU A 45 0.10 19.66 6.05
C LEU A 45 0.33 20.42 4.73
N HIS A 46 0.92 19.79 3.71
CA HIS A 46 1.17 20.43 2.42
C HIS A 46 -0.11 20.53 1.57
N ALA A 47 -0.35 21.69 0.99
CA ALA A 47 -1.40 21.87 -0.02
C ALA A 47 -0.98 21.22 -1.36
N GLY A 48 -1.83 20.38 -1.96
CA GLY A 48 -1.60 19.83 -3.30
C GLY A 48 -2.04 18.37 -3.48
N LEU A 49 -1.72 17.81 -4.65
CA LEU A 49 -2.13 16.46 -5.10
C LEU A 49 -1.44 15.28 -4.36
N HIS A 50 -0.43 15.58 -3.53
CA HIS A 50 0.39 14.60 -2.83
C HIS A 50 0.29 14.77 -1.31
N ASN A 51 -0.84 15.31 -0.84
CA ASN A 51 -1.02 15.66 0.56
C ASN A 51 -1.35 14.45 1.44
N ILE A 52 -1.52 13.26 0.85
CA ILE A 52 -1.91 12.05 1.55
C ILE A 52 -0.93 10.94 1.18
N CYS A 53 -0.59 10.14 2.17
CA CYS A 53 0.00 8.82 2.04
C CYS A 53 -0.88 7.81 2.78
N THR A 54 -0.60 6.54 2.57
CA THR A 54 -1.20 5.44 3.31
C THR A 54 -0.16 4.86 4.28
N GLY A 55 -0.62 4.30 5.40
CA GLY A 55 0.19 3.54 6.34
C GLY A 55 -0.55 2.30 6.83
N THR A 56 0.18 1.47 7.58
CA THR A 56 -0.32 0.19 8.10
C THR A 56 -0.02 0.08 9.59
N LEU A 57 -1.04 -0.05 10.41
CA LEU A 57 -0.94 -0.19 11.86
C LEU A 57 -0.47 -1.62 12.23
N LEU A 58 0.75 -1.76 12.73
CA LEU A 58 1.36 -3.03 13.16
C LEU A 58 1.04 -3.37 14.61
N THR A 59 0.88 -2.34 15.45
CA THR A 59 0.54 -2.43 16.88
C THR A 59 -0.34 -1.23 17.26
N PRO A 60 -0.89 -1.12 18.47
CA PRO A 60 -1.69 0.04 18.87
C PRO A 60 -1.02 1.40 18.63
N GLN A 61 0.31 1.47 18.63
CA GLN A 61 1.05 2.73 18.53
C GLN A 61 1.99 2.81 17.32
N TRP A 62 2.24 1.70 16.62
CA TRP A 62 3.24 1.67 15.55
C TRP A 62 2.60 1.52 14.19
N VAL A 63 2.84 2.51 13.32
CA VAL A 63 2.41 2.54 11.92
C VAL A 63 3.62 2.36 11.02
N LEU A 64 3.53 1.44 10.06
CA LEU A 64 4.50 1.24 8.98
C LEU A 64 4.07 2.04 7.74
N SER A 65 5.01 2.72 7.09
CA SER A 65 4.78 3.43 5.82
C SER A 65 6.08 3.54 5.02
N ALA A 66 6.06 4.26 3.91
CA ALA A 66 7.25 4.56 3.10
C ALA A 66 8.02 5.75 3.71
N ALA A 67 9.36 5.74 3.65
CA ALA A 67 10.18 6.80 4.22
C ALA A 67 9.92 8.16 3.56
N HIS A 68 9.69 8.20 2.25
CA HIS A 68 9.39 9.45 1.54
C HIS A 68 8.10 10.13 2.02
N CYS A 69 7.15 9.37 2.57
CA CYS A 69 5.94 9.95 3.17
C CYS A 69 6.27 10.75 4.44
N LEU A 70 7.31 10.33 5.17
CA LEU A 70 7.78 10.95 6.42
C LEU A 70 8.73 12.14 6.20
N GLU A 71 9.10 12.46 4.95
CA GLU A 71 9.83 13.71 4.63
C GLU A 71 8.97 14.95 4.88
N LYS A 72 7.65 14.77 4.93
CA LYS A 72 6.67 15.82 5.18
C LYS A 72 6.23 15.79 6.64
N VAL A 73 5.83 16.96 7.15
CA VAL A 73 5.22 17.04 8.48
C VAL A 73 3.84 16.38 8.45
N ILE A 74 3.68 15.33 9.26
CA ILE A 74 2.43 14.63 9.52
C ILE A 74 2.14 14.81 11.01
N THR A 75 1.09 15.56 11.36
CA THR A 75 0.70 15.75 12.77
C THR A 75 -0.27 14.69 13.27
N HIS A 76 -1.07 14.15 12.36
CA HIS A 76 -2.15 13.23 12.69
C HIS A 76 -2.28 12.17 11.61
N ILE A 77 -2.59 10.96 12.02
CA ILE A 77 -3.11 9.92 11.14
C ILE A 77 -4.63 9.85 11.31
N GLN A 78 -5.32 9.35 10.29
CA GLN A 78 -6.75 9.05 10.35
C GLN A 78 -6.96 7.55 10.13
N TYR A 79 -7.92 6.97 10.84
CA TYR A 79 -8.23 5.54 10.78
C TYR A 79 -9.74 5.30 10.64
N GLY A 80 -10.14 4.07 10.32
CA GLY A 80 -11.55 3.71 10.16
C GLY A 80 -12.21 4.40 8.96
N ASN A 81 -13.34 5.09 9.17
CA ASN A 81 -14.07 5.75 8.09
C ASN A 81 -13.33 7.01 7.61
N MET A 82 -12.77 6.91 6.41
CA MET A 82 -11.99 7.95 5.75
C MET A 82 -12.80 8.87 4.84
N SER A 83 -14.12 8.73 4.82
CA SER A 83 -15.05 9.62 4.09
C SER A 83 -15.27 10.98 4.76
N VAL A 84 -14.72 11.20 5.96
CA VAL A 84 -14.85 12.44 6.72
C VAL A 84 -13.47 13.11 6.84
N PRO A 85 -13.32 14.42 6.58
CA PRO A 85 -12.03 15.10 6.74
C PRO A 85 -11.50 15.11 8.18
N LEU A 86 -10.17 15.23 8.33
CA LEU A 86 -9.46 15.19 9.62
C LEU A 86 -9.94 16.24 10.64
N ASN A 87 -10.36 17.42 10.17
CA ASN A 87 -10.88 18.50 11.02
C ASN A 87 -12.35 18.29 11.44
N ARG A 88 -13.00 17.24 10.94
CA ARG A 88 -14.42 16.91 11.19
C ARG A 88 -14.62 15.49 11.75
N THR A 89 -13.54 14.80 12.13
CA THR A 89 -13.57 13.44 12.64
C THR A 89 -12.75 13.29 13.91
N ASP A 90 -13.22 12.45 14.81
CA ASP A 90 -12.51 12.00 16.01
C ASP A 90 -11.72 10.72 15.77
N LEU A 91 -11.88 10.08 14.59
CA LEU A 91 -11.12 8.89 14.19
C LEU A 91 -9.72 9.27 13.70
N LYS A 92 -8.96 9.94 14.56
CA LYS A 92 -7.60 10.41 14.31
C LYS A 92 -6.72 10.20 15.52
N SER A 93 -5.43 10.05 15.29
CA SER A 93 -4.44 9.93 16.34
C SER A 93 -3.24 10.81 16.03
N GLU A 94 -2.70 11.45 17.06
CA GLU A 94 -1.52 12.32 16.96
C GLU A 94 -0.27 11.49 16.68
N VAL A 95 0.60 12.03 15.82
CA VAL A 95 1.92 11.47 15.54
C VAL A 95 2.92 12.02 16.56
N LEU A 96 3.53 11.12 17.33
CA LEU A 96 4.51 11.43 18.36
C LEU A 96 5.94 11.42 17.80
N GLN A 97 6.23 10.50 16.86
CA GLN A 97 7.55 10.37 16.27
C GLN A 97 7.46 9.81 14.84
N MET A 98 8.37 10.24 13.98
CA MET A 98 8.59 9.69 12.64
C MET A 98 10.02 9.20 12.54
N ILE A 99 10.22 7.95 12.11
CA ILE A 99 11.51 7.27 12.02
C ILE A 99 11.68 6.72 10.62
N GLN A 100 12.52 7.35 9.82
CA GLN A 100 12.93 6.82 8.51
C GLN A 100 14.00 5.75 8.70
N HIS A 101 14.07 4.79 7.78
CA HIS A 101 15.19 3.86 7.76
C HIS A 101 16.51 4.64 7.60
N PRO A 102 17.57 4.33 8.39
CA PRO A 102 18.79 5.15 8.42
C PRO A 102 19.59 5.13 7.10
N ARG A 103 19.30 4.17 6.22
CA ARG A 103 19.90 4.07 4.87
C ARG A 103 18.96 4.51 3.75
N TYR A 104 17.83 5.15 4.09
CA TYR A 104 16.94 5.73 3.08
C TYR A 104 17.70 6.77 2.25
N ASN A 105 17.65 6.60 0.92
CA ASN A 105 18.34 7.49 -0.04
C ASN A 105 17.48 7.68 -1.29
N GLY A 106 16.22 8.07 -1.10
CA GLY A 106 15.24 8.28 -2.16
C GLY A 106 14.34 7.07 -2.45
N LEU A 107 13.38 7.26 -3.34
CA LEU A 107 12.21 6.38 -3.58
C LEU A 107 12.52 4.92 -3.90
N MET A 108 13.75 4.58 -4.28
CA MET A 108 14.14 3.23 -4.71
C MET A 108 15.15 2.57 -3.76
N SER A 109 15.50 3.24 -2.65
CA SER A 109 16.54 2.76 -1.74
C SER A 109 16.09 2.91 -0.29
N ASN A 110 15.77 1.78 0.34
CA ASN A 110 15.33 1.71 1.73
C ASN A 110 14.15 2.64 2.04
N ASP A 111 13.19 2.74 1.12
CA ASP A 111 11.99 3.57 1.25
C ASP A 111 10.97 2.92 2.19
N ILE A 112 11.29 2.97 3.49
CA ILE A 112 10.52 2.39 4.59
C ILE A 112 10.71 3.22 5.86
N GLY A 113 9.61 3.43 6.59
CA GLY A 113 9.58 4.26 7.79
C GLY A 113 8.52 3.79 8.79
N LEU A 114 8.71 4.18 10.05
CA LEU A 114 7.79 3.91 11.15
C LEU A 114 7.30 5.24 11.74
N LEU A 115 6.02 5.31 12.11
CA LEU A 115 5.47 6.38 12.91
C LEU A 115 5.03 5.81 14.26
N LEU A 116 5.39 6.51 15.34
CA LEU A 116 4.82 6.31 16.66
C LEU A 116 3.63 7.27 16.80
N VAL A 117 2.49 6.75 17.22
CA VAL A 117 1.25 7.51 17.41
C VAL A 117 0.67 7.25 18.80
N ASN A 118 -0.24 8.13 19.24
CA ASN A 118 -1.06 7.81 20.41
C ASN A 118 -1.84 6.49 20.18
N PRO A 119 -2.02 5.65 21.22
CA PRO A 119 -2.64 4.33 21.06
C PRO A 119 -4.00 4.36 20.34
N ILE A 120 -4.14 3.49 19.34
CA ILE A 120 -5.36 3.28 18.58
C ILE A 120 -5.84 1.84 18.83
N THR A 121 -7.04 1.71 19.39
CA THR A 121 -7.70 0.41 19.60
C THR A 121 -8.37 -0.04 18.31
N MET A 122 -7.86 -1.09 17.68
CA MET A 122 -8.45 -1.69 16.48
C MET A 122 -8.86 -3.14 16.74
N THR A 123 -9.83 -3.62 15.97
CA THR A 123 -10.26 -5.03 15.99
C THR A 123 -9.15 -5.99 15.53
N LYS A 124 -8.23 -5.48 14.70
CA LYS A 124 -7.10 -6.23 14.16
C LYS A 124 -5.94 -5.30 13.81
N TYR A 125 -4.72 -5.78 14.05
CA TYR A 125 -3.49 -5.17 13.58
C TYR A 125 -2.87 -6.01 12.46
N ALA A 126 -2.07 -5.38 11.60
CA ALA A 126 -1.39 -6.07 10.52
C ALA A 126 -0.26 -6.96 11.04
N LYS A 127 -0.05 -8.09 10.37
CA LYS A 127 1.11 -8.98 10.59
C LYS A 127 2.05 -8.89 9.39
N LEU A 128 3.35 -8.79 9.63
CA LEU A 128 4.35 -8.83 8.56
C LEU A 128 4.61 -10.28 8.14
N SER A 129 4.89 -10.50 6.85
CA SER A 129 5.41 -11.76 6.36
C SER A 129 6.93 -11.76 6.40
N GLY A 130 7.51 -12.81 6.98
CA GLY A 130 8.96 -13.07 6.93
C GLY A 130 9.41 -13.87 5.72
N VAL A 131 8.50 -14.22 4.82
CA VAL A 131 8.83 -14.96 3.60
C VAL A 131 9.73 -14.11 2.70
N GLU A 132 10.78 -14.74 2.19
CA GLU A 132 11.70 -14.11 1.24
C GLU A 132 10.93 -13.63 0.01
N TYR A 133 11.04 -12.34 -0.30
CA TYR A 133 10.12 -11.71 -1.26
C TYR A 133 10.29 -12.24 -2.68
N GLN A 134 11.49 -12.75 -3.01
CA GLN A 134 11.85 -13.33 -4.29
C GLN A 134 11.02 -14.60 -4.59
N THR A 135 10.61 -15.34 -3.55
CA THR A 135 9.81 -16.56 -3.71
C THR A 135 8.34 -16.28 -3.97
N LEU A 136 7.89 -15.03 -3.85
CA LEU A 136 6.49 -14.65 -3.98
C LEU A 136 6.09 -14.36 -5.44
N SER A 137 7.03 -14.39 -6.37
CA SER A 137 6.78 -14.12 -7.80
C SER A 137 5.75 -15.10 -8.37
N GLY A 138 4.76 -14.58 -9.08
CA GLY A 138 3.65 -15.34 -9.67
C GLY A 138 2.40 -15.42 -8.78
N LEU A 139 2.48 -15.05 -7.51
CA LEU A 139 1.34 -15.09 -6.60
C LEU A 139 0.42 -13.87 -6.78
N SER A 140 -0.88 -14.08 -6.52
CA SER A 140 -1.88 -13.01 -6.53
C SER A 140 -1.89 -12.30 -5.17
N ALA A 141 -1.66 -10.99 -5.18
CA ALA A 141 -1.68 -10.15 -3.98
C ALA A 141 -2.76 -9.06 -4.08
N GLU A 142 -3.16 -8.54 -2.93
CA GLU A 142 -4.03 -7.38 -2.80
C GLU A 142 -3.21 -6.17 -2.34
N TYR A 143 -3.49 -4.98 -2.84
CA TYR A 143 -2.92 -3.75 -2.31
C TYR A 143 -4.03 -2.81 -1.90
N ALA A 144 -3.80 -2.00 -0.87
CA ALA A 144 -4.83 -1.14 -0.30
C ALA A 144 -4.30 0.28 -0.06
N GLY A 145 -5.13 1.28 -0.32
CA GLY A 145 -4.75 2.67 -0.15
C GLY A 145 -5.89 3.67 -0.24
N PHE A 146 -5.57 4.92 0.13
CA PHE A 146 -6.46 6.07 0.09
C PHE A 146 -6.12 7.03 -1.05
N GLY A 147 -5.41 6.54 -2.06
CA GLY A 147 -5.00 7.31 -3.22
C GLY A 147 -6.16 7.89 -3.99
N MET A 148 -5.81 8.83 -4.87
CA MET A 148 -6.76 9.34 -5.86
C MET A 148 -7.40 8.16 -6.60
N ILE A 149 -8.63 8.35 -7.06
CA ILE A 149 -9.37 7.32 -7.78
C ILE A 149 -9.36 7.54 -9.31
N TYR A 150 -8.77 8.65 -9.75
CA TYR A 150 -8.53 8.96 -11.16
C TYR A 150 -7.31 9.86 -11.36
N PHE A 151 -6.63 9.70 -12.50
CA PHE A 151 -5.63 10.65 -12.96
C PHE A 151 -6.33 11.89 -13.56
N PRO A 152 -6.02 13.11 -13.09
CA PRO A 152 -6.52 14.31 -13.73
C PRO A 152 -5.92 14.47 -15.13
N THR A 153 -6.77 14.61 -16.14
CA THR A 153 -6.32 15.03 -17.48
C THR A 153 -6.15 16.55 -17.51
N ARG A 154 -5.41 17.11 -18.49
CA ARG A 154 -5.29 18.58 -18.66
C ARG A 154 -6.64 19.32 -18.67
N LYS A 155 -7.73 18.66 -19.11
CA LYS A 155 -9.10 19.21 -19.11
C LYS A 155 -9.78 19.24 -17.74
N THR A 156 -9.32 18.43 -16.78
CA THR A 156 -9.88 18.33 -15.43
C THR A 156 -9.20 19.25 -14.41
N TYR A 157 -8.23 20.07 -14.85
CA TYR A 157 -7.43 21.03 -14.07
C TYR A 157 -8.20 22.26 -13.55
N SER A 158 -9.42 22.06 -13.06
CA SER A 158 -10.17 23.07 -12.30
C SER A 158 -9.96 22.86 -10.80
N LYS A 159 -9.26 23.80 -10.14
CA LYS A 159 -8.93 23.84 -8.71
C LYS A 159 -10.09 23.45 -7.77
N LYS A 160 -11.35 23.75 -8.13
CA LYS A 160 -12.55 23.43 -7.32
C LYS A 160 -12.94 21.95 -7.29
N LYS A 161 -12.71 21.19 -8.38
CA LYS A 161 -13.09 19.77 -8.46
C LYS A 161 -12.11 18.86 -7.70
N TYR A 162 -10.87 19.32 -7.49
CA TYR A 162 -9.84 18.61 -6.72
C TYR A 162 -10.12 18.56 -5.22
N ILE A 163 -10.66 19.64 -4.65
CA ILE A 163 -10.93 19.73 -3.21
C ILE A 163 -12.11 18.82 -2.81
N GLN A 164 -13.11 18.65 -3.69
CA GLN A 164 -14.22 17.73 -3.43
C GLN A 164 -13.81 16.25 -3.45
N LEU A 165 -12.75 15.89 -4.17
CA LEU A 165 -12.21 14.51 -4.15
C LEU A 165 -11.40 14.22 -2.90
N SER A 166 -10.79 15.23 -2.29
CA SER A 166 -10.00 15.05 -1.08
C SER A 166 -10.86 14.90 0.17
N GLU A 167 -12.15 15.20 0.10
CA GLU A 167 -13.05 15.06 1.26
C GLU A 167 -13.57 13.64 1.46
N ASN A 168 -13.74 12.85 0.40
CA ASN A 168 -14.27 11.48 0.48
C ASN A 168 -13.28 10.48 -0.12
N GLN A 169 -12.40 9.92 0.72
CA GLN A 169 -11.38 8.96 0.31
C GLN A 169 -11.58 7.64 1.06
N PRO A 170 -12.56 6.82 0.64
CA PRO A 170 -12.70 5.48 1.21
C PRO A 170 -11.47 4.64 0.89
N LEU A 171 -11.24 3.60 1.70
CA LEU A 171 -10.18 2.63 1.41
C LEU A 171 -10.52 1.92 0.10
N VAL A 172 -9.55 1.83 -0.81
CA VAL A 172 -9.70 1.09 -2.06
C VAL A 172 -8.73 -0.08 -2.07
N VAL A 173 -9.21 -1.23 -2.53
CA VAL A 173 -8.41 -2.46 -2.67
C VAL A 173 -8.31 -2.86 -4.13
N GLY A 174 -7.08 -3.09 -4.59
CA GLY A 174 -6.75 -3.65 -5.90
C GLY A 174 -6.16 -5.05 -5.79
N LYS A 175 -6.10 -5.77 -6.92
CA LYS A 175 -5.54 -7.11 -7.07
C LYS A 175 -4.55 -7.16 -8.22
N ALA A 176 -3.35 -7.67 -7.95
CA ALA A 176 -2.31 -7.79 -8.95
C ALA A 176 -1.48 -9.05 -8.77
N ILE A 177 -0.65 -9.36 -9.76
CA ILE A 177 0.29 -10.49 -9.72
C ILE A 177 1.68 -9.96 -9.37
N LEU A 178 2.28 -10.56 -8.35
CA LEU A 178 3.67 -10.31 -7.95
C LEU A 178 4.62 -10.80 -9.05
N ARG A 179 5.65 -10.02 -9.34
CA ARG A 179 6.72 -10.40 -10.26
C ARG A 179 8.04 -9.77 -9.85
N THR A 180 9.12 -10.36 -10.33
CA THR A 180 10.44 -9.77 -10.20
C THR A 180 10.53 -8.47 -11.01
N CYS A 181 11.11 -7.44 -10.42
CA CYS A 181 11.41 -6.20 -11.11
C CYS A 181 12.51 -6.41 -12.15
N LYS A 182 12.41 -5.73 -13.28
CA LYS A 182 13.46 -5.75 -14.31
C LYS A 182 14.56 -4.75 -13.95
N GLU A 183 15.76 -5.00 -14.43
CA GLU A 183 16.87 -4.04 -14.36
C GLU A 183 16.48 -2.67 -14.94
N PRO A 184 16.93 -1.55 -14.35
CA PRO A 184 17.88 -1.44 -13.22
C PRO A 184 17.26 -1.55 -11.82
N PHE A 185 15.98 -1.91 -11.72
CA PHE A 185 15.20 -1.88 -10.47
C PHE A 185 15.11 -3.25 -9.78
N SER A 186 16.02 -4.18 -10.09
CA SER A 186 16.01 -5.55 -9.55
C SER A 186 16.43 -5.62 -8.08
N ALA A 187 17.18 -4.63 -7.60
CA ALA A 187 17.76 -4.63 -6.26
C ALA A 187 16.72 -4.23 -5.20
N ASN A 188 16.33 -5.19 -4.37
CA ASN A 188 15.51 -5.01 -3.16
C ASN A 188 14.15 -4.32 -3.38
N LEU A 189 13.52 -4.57 -4.53
CA LEU A 189 12.17 -4.12 -4.87
C LEU A 189 11.32 -5.31 -5.34
N MET A 190 10.02 -5.22 -5.08
CA MET A 190 8.99 -6.08 -5.67
C MET A 190 8.18 -5.31 -6.71
N CYS A 191 7.77 -6.00 -7.77
CA CYS A 191 6.96 -5.40 -8.81
C CYS A 191 5.59 -6.07 -8.88
N LEU A 192 4.56 -5.27 -9.13
CA LEU A 192 3.22 -5.75 -9.45
C LEU A 192 2.93 -5.50 -10.92
N SER A 193 2.49 -6.55 -11.62
CA SER A 193 1.81 -6.42 -12.90
C SER A 193 0.33 -6.63 -12.72
N SER A 194 -0.47 -5.80 -13.38
CA SER A 194 -1.90 -6.02 -13.41
C SER A 194 -2.26 -7.30 -14.17
N LYS A 195 -3.41 -7.89 -13.83
CA LYS A 195 -3.98 -8.98 -14.64
C LYS A 195 -4.34 -8.43 -16.03
N CYS A 196 -4.18 -9.26 -17.07
CA CYS A 196 -4.34 -8.85 -18.47
C CYS A 196 -5.53 -7.91 -18.69
N PHE A 197 -5.28 -6.74 -19.30
CA PHE A 197 -6.25 -5.69 -19.64
C PHE A 197 -6.91 -4.91 -18.48
N GLU A 198 -6.75 -5.30 -17.22
CA GLU A 198 -7.10 -4.45 -16.07
C GLU A 198 -5.96 -3.47 -15.84
N LYS A 199 -6.12 -2.16 -16.10
CA LYS A 199 -5.03 -1.20 -15.88
C LYS A 199 -4.96 -0.76 -14.42
N GLN A 200 -4.73 -1.68 -13.49
CA GLN A 200 -4.60 -1.33 -12.08
C GLN A 200 -3.26 -0.63 -11.83
N ILE A 201 -3.30 0.63 -11.39
CA ILE A 201 -2.13 1.49 -11.13
C ILE A 201 -2.33 2.16 -9.76
N ASN A 202 -1.31 2.15 -8.89
CA ASN A 202 -1.25 3.00 -7.70
C ASN A 202 -1.34 4.46 -8.13
N LEU A 203 -2.20 5.20 -7.44
CA LEU A 203 -2.39 6.61 -7.67
C LEU A 203 -1.76 7.40 -6.51
N PRO A 204 -1.46 8.70 -6.71
CA PRO A 204 -0.98 9.53 -5.62
C PRO A 204 -1.89 9.41 -4.39
N GLY A 205 -1.30 9.07 -3.24
CA GLY A 205 -1.98 8.78 -1.99
C GLY A 205 -2.02 7.30 -1.58
N ASP A 206 -1.78 6.38 -2.50
CA ASP A 206 -1.57 4.96 -2.18
C ASP A 206 -0.16 4.68 -1.62
N SER A 207 0.78 5.60 -1.84
CA SER A 207 2.17 5.49 -1.38
C SER A 207 2.25 5.26 0.13
N GLY A 208 3.10 4.32 0.54
CA GLY A 208 3.18 3.84 1.92
C GLY A 208 2.14 2.78 2.31
N GLY A 209 1.16 2.52 1.44
CA GLY A 209 0.11 1.53 1.66
C GLY A 209 0.60 0.08 1.58
N PRO A 210 -0.12 -0.86 2.20
CA PRO A 210 0.31 -2.25 2.26
C PRO A 210 0.09 -3.01 0.95
N LEU A 211 1.03 -3.91 0.66
CA LEU A 211 0.86 -5.06 -0.21
C LEU A 211 0.60 -6.30 0.64
N ILE A 212 -0.51 -6.96 0.40
CA ILE A 212 -1.12 -7.98 1.24
C ILE A 212 -1.17 -9.31 0.48
N LEU A 213 -0.57 -10.34 1.07
CA LEU A 213 -0.64 -11.72 0.60
C LEU A 213 -1.02 -12.59 1.79
N ASP A 214 -2.08 -13.39 1.65
CA ASP A 214 -2.57 -14.29 2.70
C ASP A 214 -2.73 -13.61 4.08
N ASN A 215 -3.34 -12.42 4.08
CA ASN A 215 -3.54 -11.57 5.27
C ASN A 215 -2.26 -11.07 5.98
N LYS A 216 -1.09 -11.21 5.35
CA LYS A 216 0.19 -10.67 5.83
C LYS A 216 0.71 -9.58 4.89
N ILE A 217 1.43 -8.62 5.46
CA ILE A 217 2.05 -7.53 4.70
C ILE A 217 3.39 -8.01 4.17
N VAL A 218 3.51 -8.07 2.84
CA VAL A 218 4.73 -8.48 2.13
C VAL A 218 5.49 -7.29 1.54
N GLY A 219 4.83 -6.13 1.38
CA GLY A 219 5.47 -4.95 0.81
C GLY A 219 4.76 -3.64 1.13
N ILE A 220 5.42 -2.54 0.78
CA ILE A 220 4.97 -1.16 0.99
C ILE A 220 4.99 -0.43 -0.35
N ALA A 221 3.88 0.21 -0.73
CA ALA A 221 3.72 0.89 -2.00
C ALA A 221 4.68 2.08 -2.16
N LEU A 222 5.39 2.15 -3.29
CA LEU A 222 6.19 3.33 -3.66
C LEU A 222 5.35 4.33 -4.46
N ALA A 223 5.81 5.58 -4.50
CA ALA A 223 5.26 6.62 -5.36
C ALA A 223 5.76 6.54 -6.83
N VAL A 224 6.04 5.33 -7.35
CA VAL A 224 6.68 5.14 -8.66
C VAL A 224 6.03 3.99 -9.44
N ALA A 225 5.58 4.29 -10.66
CA ALA A 225 5.39 3.29 -11.70
C ALA A 225 6.71 3.13 -12.47
N ILE A 226 7.25 1.91 -12.53
CA ILE A 226 8.55 1.63 -13.16
C ILE A 226 8.38 1.39 -14.66
N GLU A 227 7.31 0.71 -15.06
CA GLU A 227 6.91 0.52 -16.44
C GLU A 227 5.43 0.89 -16.59
N LEU A 228 4.95 0.98 -17.83
CA LEU A 228 3.52 1.12 -18.09
C LEU A 228 2.75 -0.06 -17.46
N HIS A 229 1.93 0.21 -16.43
CA HIS A 229 1.20 -0.78 -15.62
C HIS A 229 2.06 -1.68 -14.72
N VAL A 230 3.30 -1.29 -14.40
CA VAL A 230 4.14 -1.99 -13.41
C VAL A 230 4.50 -1.07 -12.27
N GLN A 231 4.20 -1.52 -11.05
CA GLN A 231 4.32 -0.72 -9.84
C GLN A 231 5.33 -1.33 -8.88
N ALA A 232 6.06 -0.49 -8.16
CA ALA A 232 7.13 -0.91 -7.27
C ALA A 232 6.70 -0.91 -5.79
N PHE A 233 7.24 -1.88 -5.03
CA PHE A 233 7.00 -2.05 -3.61
C PHE A 233 8.32 -2.33 -2.89
N THR A 234 8.52 -1.72 -1.72
CA THR A 234 9.61 -2.07 -0.80
C THR A 234 9.22 -3.37 -0.10
N PRO A 235 9.98 -4.47 -0.22
CA PRO A 235 9.65 -5.73 0.43
C PRO A 235 9.84 -5.63 1.94
N THR A 236 8.85 -6.05 2.73
CA THR A 236 8.93 -5.96 4.20
C THR A 236 9.89 -6.97 4.80
N SER A 237 10.06 -8.15 4.18
CA SER A 237 10.93 -9.22 4.69
C SER A 237 12.39 -8.79 4.82
N SER A 238 12.89 -7.93 3.93
CA SER A 238 14.24 -7.36 3.99
C SER A 238 14.47 -6.45 5.22
N TYR A 239 13.42 -5.98 5.89
CA TYR A 239 13.52 -4.98 6.98
C TYR A 239 12.96 -5.46 8.31
N ILE A 240 12.56 -6.72 8.44
CA ILE A 240 11.96 -7.23 9.69
C ILE A 240 12.85 -6.99 10.90
N THR A 241 14.16 -7.23 10.78
CA THR A 241 15.10 -7.02 11.88
C THR A 241 15.12 -5.56 12.32
N TRP A 242 15.16 -4.62 11.37
CA TRP A 242 15.12 -3.19 11.67
C TRP A 242 13.78 -2.81 12.32
N ILE A 243 12.65 -3.23 11.75
CA ILE A 243 11.32 -2.94 12.29
C ILE A 243 11.20 -3.44 13.75
N ARG A 244 11.65 -4.67 14.02
CA ARG A 244 11.62 -5.25 15.37
C ARG A 244 12.50 -4.48 16.35
N SER A 245 13.69 -4.05 15.93
CA SER A 245 14.60 -3.28 16.79
C SER A 245 14.00 -1.95 17.26
N ILE A 246 13.06 -1.38 16.50
CA ILE A 246 12.35 -0.15 16.85
C ILE A 246 11.10 -0.43 17.68
N ILE A 247 10.28 -1.41 17.27
CA ILE A 247 8.99 -1.71 17.91
C ILE A 247 9.14 -2.43 19.24
N LEU A 248 10.22 -3.20 19.42
CA LEU A 248 10.52 -3.97 20.63
C LEU A 248 11.85 -3.50 21.22
N PRO A 249 11.93 -2.32 21.87
CA PRO A 249 13.14 -1.93 22.57
C PRO A 249 13.53 -2.97 23.62
N ALA A 250 14.84 -3.12 23.86
CA ALA A 250 15.48 -4.16 24.67
C ALA A 250 15.14 -4.17 26.19
N HIS A 251 14.02 -3.57 26.60
CA HIS A 251 13.50 -3.64 27.95
C HIS A 251 11.99 -3.88 27.89
N ASN A 252 11.61 -5.15 27.79
CA ASN A 252 10.41 -5.72 28.40
C ASN A 252 10.50 -7.24 28.26
N GLU A 253 11.12 -7.87 29.26
CA GLU A 253 10.74 -9.22 29.67
C GLU A 253 9.31 -9.19 30.22
N ASP A 254 8.33 -8.80 29.40
CA ASP A 254 6.92 -9.04 29.70
C ASP A 254 6.48 -10.26 28.89
N LYS A 255 6.42 -11.37 29.63
CA LYS A 255 5.86 -12.65 29.22
C LYS A 255 4.38 -12.46 28.83
N ASN A 256 4.08 -12.02 27.60
CA ASN A 256 2.84 -12.38 26.86
C ASN A 256 2.62 -11.68 25.50
N SER A 257 3.53 -10.87 24.96
CA SER A 257 3.36 -10.28 23.62
C SER A 257 4.03 -11.13 22.53
N THR A 258 3.46 -12.28 22.21
CA THR A 258 3.88 -13.09 21.06
C THR A 258 3.48 -12.42 19.75
N VAL A 259 4.41 -11.69 19.15
CA VAL A 259 4.40 -11.47 17.69
C VAL A 259 4.73 -12.82 17.05
N GLU A 260 3.69 -13.58 16.70
CA GLU A 260 3.83 -14.83 15.94
C GLU A 260 4.33 -14.52 14.52
N VAL A 261 5.62 -14.69 14.31
CA VAL A 261 6.20 -14.93 12.99
C VAL A 261 6.13 -16.44 12.77
N ILE A 262 5.08 -16.91 12.09
CA ILE A 262 5.03 -18.30 11.64
C ILE A 262 5.97 -18.40 10.44
N SER A 263 7.16 -18.95 10.68
CA SER A 263 8.02 -19.57 9.67
C SER A 263 7.52 -21.00 9.43
N GLN A 264 7.11 -21.30 8.21
CA GLN A 264 7.06 -22.65 7.67
C GLN A 264 7.88 -22.66 6.39
#